data_AF-B9GJJ2-F1
#
_entry.id   AF-B9GJJ2-F1
#
_cell.length_a   1.000
_cell.length_b   1.000
_cell.length_c   1.000
_cell.angle_alpha   90.00
_cell.angle_beta   90.00
_cell.angle_gamma   90.00
#
_symmetry.space_group_name_H-M   'P 1'
#
loop_
_entity.id
_entity.type
_entity.pdbx_description
1 polymer ?
#
loop_
_entity_poly.entity_id
_entity_poly.type
_entity_poly.pdbx_seq_one_letter_code
_entity_poly.pdbx_strand_id
1 'polypeptide(L)'
;MTEIMFEMFGVPDMYVAIGAELSLYASGRTTGIVLDSGGGVSHTVPIYERHTVPHAIHTIDLAGRNLTNALTMILAEIRHSFTTAAEQEIVRDIKERIAYVAFDYEQEIETAKSSSSIEKSHELPDGQVISIGTELFHCPEVPFQPSLIGMEAPGIHEITYDLIMKCEKKVQSLD
;
A
#
# COMPACT_ATOMS: atom_id res chain seq x y z
N MET A 1 23.15 -12.83 -0.32
CA MET A 1 22.44 -13.21 0.91
C MET A 1 22.90 -14.56 1.42
N THR A 2 22.82 -15.61 0.58
CA THR A 2 23.23 -16.98 0.95
C THR A 2 24.67 -17.08 1.46
N GLU A 3 25.62 -16.50 0.73
CA GLU A 3 27.03 -16.43 1.14
C GLU A 3 27.21 -15.80 2.53
N ILE A 4 26.63 -14.62 2.77
CA ILE A 4 26.71 -13.92 4.06
C ILE A 4 26.15 -14.79 5.19
N MET A 5 25.01 -15.46 4.98
CA MET A 5 24.38 -16.30 6.00
C MET A 5 25.26 -17.50 6.39
N PHE A 6 25.86 -18.18 5.41
CA PHE A 6 26.71 -19.33 5.70
C PHE A 6 28.12 -18.94 6.17
N GLU A 7 28.76 -17.96 5.52
CA GLU A 7 30.17 -17.63 5.77
C GLU A 7 30.35 -16.72 6.98
N MET A 8 29.50 -15.71 7.17
CA MET A 8 29.62 -14.81 8.32
C MET A 8 28.84 -15.31 9.54
N PHE A 9 27.60 -15.76 9.34
CA PHE A 9 26.71 -16.13 10.45
C PHE A 9 26.76 -17.62 10.80
N GLY A 10 27.38 -18.46 9.98
CA GLY A 10 27.56 -19.88 10.27
C GLY A 10 26.24 -20.64 10.44
N VAL A 11 25.17 -20.22 9.75
CA VAL A 11 23.87 -20.89 9.87
C VAL A 11 23.98 -22.33 9.35
N PRO A 12 23.36 -23.31 10.03
CA PRO A 12 23.48 -24.71 9.62
C PRO A 12 22.69 -25.00 8.33
N ASP A 13 21.51 -24.39 8.19
CA ASP A 13 20.62 -24.55 7.05
C ASP A 13 19.90 -23.22 6.80
N MET A 14 19.50 -22.96 5.55
CA MET A 14 18.69 -21.81 5.20
C MET A 14 17.67 -22.14 4.12
N TYR A 15 16.52 -21.46 4.15
CA TYR A 15 15.49 -21.52 3.13
C TYR A 15 15.08 -20.10 2.72
N VAL A 16 15.01 -19.84 1.42
CA VAL A 16 14.59 -18.55 0.85
C VAL A 16 13.26 -18.76 0.14
N ALA A 17 12.27 -17.96 0.51
CA ALA A 17 10.92 -18.05 -0.02
C ALA A 17 10.47 -16.69 -0.57
N ILE A 18 9.52 -16.72 -1.50
CA ILE A 18 8.89 -15.52 -2.05
C ILE A 18 7.78 -15.06 -1.08
N GLY A 19 7.80 -13.79 -0.67
CA GLY A 19 6.85 -13.25 0.31
C GLY A 19 5.39 -13.47 -0.10
N ALA A 20 5.05 -13.23 -1.37
CA ALA A 20 3.70 -13.45 -1.89
C ALA A 20 3.25 -14.92 -1.79
N GLU A 21 4.13 -15.89 -2.01
CA GLU A 21 3.80 -17.31 -1.86
C GLU A 21 3.49 -17.66 -0.41
N LEU A 22 4.31 -17.16 0.52
CA LEU A 22 4.08 -17.34 1.95
C LEU A 22 2.74 -16.74 2.40
N SER A 23 2.38 -15.55 1.91
CA SER A 23 1.09 -14.91 2.18
C SER A 23 -0.08 -15.74 1.65
N LEU A 24 0.03 -16.32 0.45
CA LEU A 24 -1.00 -17.19 -0.09
C LEU A 24 -1.15 -18.48 0.74
N TYR A 25 -0.02 -19.10 1.11
CA TYR A 25 -0.01 -20.31 1.93
C TYR A 25 -0.55 -20.07 3.33
N ALA A 26 -0.25 -18.92 3.94
CA ALA A 26 -0.81 -18.50 5.23
C ALA A 26 -2.35 -18.39 5.16
N SER A 27 -2.90 -18.05 4.00
CA SER A 27 -4.36 -18.03 3.78
C SER A 27 -4.98 -19.41 3.52
N GLY A 28 -4.19 -20.49 3.51
CA GLY A 28 -4.65 -21.85 3.24
C GLY A 28 -4.96 -22.13 1.76
N ARG A 29 -4.45 -21.31 0.84
CA ARG A 29 -4.69 -21.44 -0.61
C ARG A 29 -3.40 -21.82 -1.33
N THR A 30 -3.54 -22.53 -2.45
CA THR A 30 -2.43 -22.90 -3.34
C THR A 30 -2.52 -22.25 -4.71
N THR A 31 -3.66 -21.63 -5.00
CA THR A 31 -3.97 -20.90 -6.24
C THR A 31 -4.66 -19.59 -5.85
N GLY A 32 -4.25 -18.50 -6.47
CA GLY A 32 -4.80 -17.17 -6.23
C GLY A 32 -3.87 -16.06 -6.73
N ILE A 33 -4.33 -14.82 -6.63
CA ILE A 33 -3.51 -13.64 -6.89
C ILE A 33 -3.24 -12.93 -5.57
N VAL A 34 -1.99 -12.55 -5.34
CA VAL A 34 -1.56 -11.85 -4.13
C VAL A 34 -1.17 -10.44 -4.50
N LEU A 35 -1.86 -9.47 -3.91
CA LEU A 35 -1.44 -8.07 -3.88
C LEU A 35 -0.71 -7.83 -2.55
N ASP A 36 0.60 -7.65 -2.62
CA ASP A 36 1.47 -7.36 -1.47
C ASP A 36 1.95 -5.91 -1.58
N SER A 37 1.41 -5.03 -0.73
CA SER A 37 1.75 -3.60 -0.69
C SER A 37 2.56 -3.30 0.56
N GLY A 38 3.87 -3.11 0.40
CA GLY A 38 4.79 -2.89 1.51
C GLY A 38 5.07 -1.42 1.82
N GLY A 39 6.28 -1.16 2.36
CA GLY A 39 6.74 0.20 2.65
C GLY A 39 7.21 0.97 1.42
N GLY A 40 7.85 0.31 0.45
CA GLY A 40 8.45 0.98 -0.71
C GLY A 40 7.95 0.50 -2.07
N VAL A 41 7.35 -0.68 -2.14
CA VAL A 41 6.96 -1.32 -3.39
C VAL A 41 5.67 -2.11 -3.17
N SER A 42 4.85 -2.19 -4.22
CA SER A 42 3.70 -3.08 -4.26
C SER A 42 3.88 -4.10 -5.39
N HIS A 43 3.63 -5.36 -5.07
CA HIS A 43 3.72 -6.49 -5.99
C HIS A 43 2.35 -7.12 -6.17
N THR A 44 1.99 -7.42 -7.41
CA THR A 44 0.85 -8.27 -7.72
C THR A 44 1.36 -9.56 -8.36
N VAL A 45 1.15 -10.67 -7.68
CA VAL A 45 1.76 -11.97 -7.99
C VAL A 45 0.66 -13.03 -8.12
N PRO A 46 0.34 -13.48 -9.35
CA PRO A 46 -0.52 -14.63 -9.57
C PRO A 46 0.25 -15.93 -9.32
N ILE A 47 -0.39 -16.83 -8.59
CA ILE A 47 0.11 -18.15 -8.20
C ILE A 47 -0.94 -19.17 -8.60
N TYR A 48 -0.51 -20.21 -9.31
CA TYR A 48 -1.36 -21.32 -9.73
C TYR A 48 -0.70 -22.64 -9.35
N GLU A 49 -1.41 -23.50 -8.63
CA GLU A 49 -0.93 -24.82 -8.19
C GLU A 49 0.47 -24.77 -7.55
N ARG A 50 0.71 -23.79 -6.66
CA ARG A 50 1.99 -23.55 -5.94
C ARG A 50 3.15 -23.01 -6.81
N HIS A 51 2.88 -22.64 -8.04
CA HIS A 51 3.86 -22.02 -8.92
C HIS A 51 3.44 -20.59 -9.26
N THR A 52 4.37 -19.65 -9.12
CA THR A 52 4.18 -18.29 -9.63
C THR A 52 4.12 -18.30 -11.16
N VAL A 53 3.33 -17.40 -11.73
CA VAL A 53 3.24 -17.21 -13.19
C VAL A 53 4.13 -16.02 -13.57
N PRO A 54 5.42 -16.23 -13.95
CA PRO A 54 6.42 -15.14 -13.93
C PRO A 54 6.11 -14.01 -14.93
N HIS A 55 5.49 -14.34 -16.06
CA HIS A 55 5.10 -13.37 -17.09
C HIS A 55 3.88 -12.52 -16.69
N ALA A 56 3.20 -12.88 -15.60
CA ALA A 56 2.04 -12.17 -15.07
C ALA A 56 2.33 -11.56 -13.69
N ILE A 57 3.61 -11.37 -13.34
CA ILE A 57 4.00 -10.61 -12.15
C ILE A 57 4.09 -9.13 -12.52
N HIS A 58 3.50 -8.26 -11.70
CA HIS A 58 3.65 -6.82 -11.84
C HIS A 58 4.18 -6.20 -10.55
N THR A 59 5.04 -5.20 -10.70
CA THR A 59 5.65 -4.47 -9.61
C THR A 59 5.49 -2.98 -9.89
N ILE A 60 5.02 -2.25 -8.89
CA ILE A 60 4.89 -0.78 -8.94
C ILE A 60 5.62 -0.18 -7.75
N ASP A 61 6.43 0.86 -8.00
CA ASP A 61 7.17 1.62 -6.98
C ASP A 61 6.25 2.62 -6.25
N LEU A 62 5.09 2.12 -5.82
CA LEU A 62 4.06 2.85 -5.11
C LEU A 62 3.60 2.02 -3.93
N ALA A 63 3.86 2.52 -2.72
CA ALA A 63 3.48 1.83 -1.50
C ALA A 63 3.39 2.79 -0.30
N GLY A 64 3.56 2.28 0.92
CA GLY A 64 3.38 3.01 2.17
C GLY A 64 4.18 4.32 2.30
N ARG A 65 5.38 4.41 1.72
CA ARG A 65 6.22 5.61 1.77
C ARG A 65 5.68 6.72 0.87
N ASN A 66 5.19 6.37 -0.32
CA ASN A 66 4.57 7.34 -1.24
C ASN A 66 3.32 7.95 -0.60
N LEU A 67 2.53 7.12 0.08
CA LEU A 67 1.38 7.54 0.89
C LEU A 67 1.79 8.53 2.00
N THR A 68 2.80 8.18 2.81
CA THR A 68 3.29 9.09 3.88
C THR A 68 3.81 10.42 3.30
N ASN A 69 4.49 10.38 2.15
CA ASN A 69 4.96 11.59 1.47
C ASN A 69 3.80 12.44 0.94
N ALA A 70 2.77 11.82 0.35
CA ALA A 70 1.57 12.51 -0.10
C ALA A 70 0.87 13.19 1.07
N LEU A 71 0.68 12.48 2.20
CA LEU A 71 0.10 13.07 3.41
C LEU A 71 0.93 14.24 3.94
N THR A 72 2.26 14.15 3.88
CA THR A 72 3.15 15.27 4.26
C THR A 72 2.88 16.51 3.40
N MET A 73 2.75 16.34 2.08
CA MET A 73 2.48 17.45 1.16
C MET A 73 1.13 18.10 1.46
N ILE A 74 0.09 17.29 1.68
CA ILE A 74 -1.25 17.79 1.96
C ILE A 74 -1.30 18.51 3.32
N LEU A 75 -0.66 17.96 4.35
CA LEU A 75 -0.57 18.62 5.67
C LEU A 75 0.20 19.96 5.59
N ALA A 76 1.20 20.05 4.71
CA ALA A 76 1.93 21.30 4.49
C ALA A 76 1.03 22.41 3.91
N GLU A 77 0.04 22.07 3.06
CA GLU A 77 -0.94 23.04 2.54
C GLU A 77 -1.83 23.62 3.65
N ILE A 78 -2.09 22.83 4.70
CA ILE A 78 -2.91 23.20 5.87
C ILE A 78 -2.05 23.90 6.95
N ARG A 79 -0.82 24.30 6.60
CA ARG A 79 0.17 24.98 7.46
C ARG A 79 0.80 24.10 8.54
N HIS A 80 0.78 22.79 8.39
CA HIS A 80 1.55 21.85 9.21
C HIS A 80 2.70 21.27 8.39
N SER A 81 3.88 21.89 8.48
CA SER A 81 5.06 21.44 7.75
C SER A 81 5.87 20.43 8.55
N PHE A 82 6.00 19.22 8.01
CA PHE A 82 6.86 18.16 8.55
C PHE A 82 8.04 17.95 7.58
N THR A 83 9.26 18.30 7.99
CA THR A 83 10.44 18.35 7.10
C THR A 83 11.55 17.37 7.50
N THR A 84 11.64 17.00 8.77
CA THR A 84 12.70 16.12 9.28
C THR A 84 12.32 14.65 9.19
N ALA A 85 13.31 13.75 9.20
CA ALA A 85 13.07 12.31 9.19
C ALA A 85 12.27 11.82 10.43
N ALA A 86 12.45 12.47 11.58
CA ALA A 86 11.68 12.14 12.79
C ALA A 86 10.21 12.58 12.65
N GLU A 87 9.97 13.72 12.01
CA GLU A 87 8.62 14.21 11.73
C GLU A 87 7.89 13.34 10.70
N GLN A 88 8.61 12.76 9.74
CA GLN A 88 8.04 11.79 8.80
C GLN A 88 7.48 10.54 9.50
N GLU A 89 8.10 10.11 10.60
CA GLU A 89 7.56 9.01 11.42
C GLU A 89 6.26 9.40 12.13
N ILE A 90 6.10 10.68 12.51
CA ILE A 90 4.84 11.20 13.06
C ILE A 90 3.74 11.15 11.99
N VAL A 91 4.04 11.59 10.77
CA VAL A 91 3.08 11.52 9.64
C VAL A 91 2.74 10.06 9.32
N ARG A 92 3.69 9.14 9.43
CA ARG A 92 3.43 7.70 9.28
C ARG A 92 2.47 7.17 10.35
N ASP A 93 2.67 7.54 11.62
CA ASP A 93 1.77 7.16 12.73
C ASP A 93 0.36 7.74 12.55
N ILE A 94 0.25 9.00 12.11
CA ILE A 94 -1.03 9.62 11.74
C ILE A 94 -1.72 8.78 10.65
N LYS A 95 -1.04 8.52 9.54
CA LYS A 95 -1.57 7.71 8.45
C LYS A 95 -2.07 6.35 8.95
N GLU A 96 -1.29 5.65 9.75
CA GLU A 96 -1.63 4.30 10.23
C GLU A 96 -2.81 4.29 11.22
N ARG A 97 -3.03 5.38 11.97
CA ARG A 97 -4.09 5.44 12.99
C ARG A 97 -5.43 5.93 12.48
N ILE A 98 -5.44 6.92 11.58
CA ILE A 98 -6.68 7.63 11.24
C ILE A 98 -7.06 7.59 9.75
N ALA A 99 -6.12 7.24 8.86
CA ALA A 99 -6.41 7.19 7.43
C ALA A 99 -7.28 5.98 7.07
N TYR A 100 -8.09 6.11 6.03
CA TYR A 100 -8.97 5.06 5.54
C TYR A 100 -9.19 5.17 4.02
N VAL A 101 -9.52 4.06 3.37
CA VAL A 101 -9.89 4.07 1.94
C VAL A 101 -11.38 4.38 1.83
N ALA A 102 -11.75 5.40 1.05
CA ALA A 102 -13.15 5.72 0.76
C ALA A 102 -13.76 4.64 -0.16
N PHE A 103 -15.03 4.32 0.02
CA PHE A 103 -15.73 3.39 -0.89
C PHE A 103 -16.04 4.05 -2.24
N ASP A 104 -16.53 5.29 -2.18
CA ASP A 104 -16.73 6.17 -3.34
C ASP A 104 -16.05 7.50 -3.02
N TYR A 105 -14.93 7.75 -3.69
CA TYR A 105 -14.06 8.89 -3.41
C TYR A 105 -14.75 10.23 -3.71
N GLU A 106 -15.43 10.35 -4.85
CA GLU A 106 -16.17 11.56 -5.23
C GLU A 106 -17.29 11.89 -4.23
N GLN A 107 -18.06 10.87 -3.83
CA GLN A 107 -19.13 11.07 -2.85
C GLN A 107 -18.59 11.45 -1.47
N GLU A 108 -17.46 10.88 -1.05
CA GLU A 108 -16.82 11.20 0.23
C GLU A 108 -16.32 12.66 0.24
N ILE A 109 -15.78 13.16 -0.89
CA ILE A 109 -15.40 14.57 -1.03
C ILE A 109 -16.61 15.50 -0.87
N GLU A 110 -17.74 15.20 -1.51
CA GLU A 110 -18.96 16.02 -1.39
C GLU A 110 -19.48 16.03 0.05
N THR A 111 -19.42 14.88 0.72
CA THR A 111 -19.80 14.75 2.12
C THR A 111 -18.87 15.56 3.02
N ALA A 112 -17.56 15.52 2.78
CA ALA A 112 -16.59 16.30 3.55
C ALA A 112 -16.72 17.82 3.35
N LYS A 113 -17.16 18.27 2.16
CA LYS A 113 -17.47 19.69 1.92
C LYS A 113 -18.71 20.18 2.67
N SER A 114 -19.66 19.28 2.93
CA SER A 114 -20.96 19.60 3.54
C SER A 114 -21.04 19.29 5.04
N SER A 115 -20.15 18.44 5.55
CA SER A 115 -20.14 17.98 6.94
C SER A 115 -18.73 17.96 7.53
N SER A 116 -18.58 18.51 8.73
CA SER A 116 -17.36 18.39 9.55
C SER A 116 -17.27 17.07 10.31
N SER A 117 -18.19 16.12 10.10
CA SER A 117 -18.20 14.82 10.80
C SER A 117 -16.99 13.93 10.51
N ILE A 118 -16.27 14.22 9.42
CA ILE A 118 -15.08 13.46 8.99
C ILE A 118 -13.82 13.98 9.70
N GLU A 119 -13.84 15.22 10.21
CA GLU A 119 -12.71 15.80 10.93
C GLU A 119 -12.41 15.00 12.21
N LYS A 120 -11.15 14.58 12.33
CA LYS A 120 -10.62 13.91 13.52
C LYS A 120 -9.47 14.73 14.09
N SER A 121 -9.47 14.85 15.41
CA SER A 121 -8.34 15.43 16.14
C SER A 121 -7.27 14.38 16.41
N HIS A 122 -6.01 14.78 16.25
CA HIS A 122 -4.84 13.96 16.58
C HIS A 122 -3.85 14.78 17.42
N GLU A 123 -3.36 14.19 18.51
CA GLU A 123 -2.38 14.81 19.41
C GLU A 123 -0.95 14.47 18.95
N LEU A 124 -0.17 15.49 18.66
CA LEU A 124 1.25 15.39 18.32
C LEU A 124 2.10 15.13 19.58
N PRO A 125 3.34 14.63 19.43
CA PRO A 125 4.22 14.34 20.58
C PRO A 125 4.55 15.54 21.48
N ASP A 126 4.38 16.77 20.98
CA ASP A 126 4.56 18.02 21.73
C ASP A 126 3.29 18.46 22.48
N GLY A 127 2.19 17.71 22.38
CA GLY A 127 0.88 17.99 22.96
C GLY A 127 0.00 18.90 22.09
N GLN A 128 0.45 19.32 20.91
CA GLN A 128 -0.38 20.08 19.98
C GLN A 128 -1.44 19.17 19.34
N VAL A 129 -2.68 19.62 19.32
CA VAL A 129 -3.78 18.91 18.65
C VAL A 129 -3.99 19.49 17.25
N ILE A 130 -3.95 18.65 16.23
CA ILE A 130 -4.24 18.99 14.84
C ILE A 130 -5.59 18.40 14.41
N SER A 131 -6.34 19.12 13.58
CA SER A 131 -7.58 18.61 12.96
C SER A 131 -7.26 18.15 11.54
N ILE A 132 -7.64 16.92 11.22
CA ILE A 132 -7.43 16.30 9.90
C ILE A 132 -8.79 15.84 9.39
N GLY A 133 -9.20 16.33 8.22
CA GLY A 133 -10.47 16.06 7.56
C GLY A 133 -10.29 15.24 6.27
N THR A 134 -10.31 15.89 5.10
CA THR A 134 -10.30 15.18 3.80
C THR A 134 -9.01 14.41 3.54
N GLU A 135 -7.93 14.76 4.22
CA GLU A 135 -6.61 14.16 4.05
C GLU A 135 -6.60 12.68 4.49
N LEU A 136 -7.54 12.30 5.36
CA LEU A 136 -7.69 10.94 5.88
C LEU A 136 -7.95 9.91 4.79
N PHE A 137 -8.71 10.29 3.76
CA PHE A 137 -9.04 9.40 2.64
C PHE A 137 -8.38 9.80 1.33
N HIS A 138 -7.90 11.04 1.21
CA HIS A 138 -7.17 11.50 0.03
C HIS A 138 -5.82 10.80 -0.14
N CYS A 139 -5.07 10.61 0.96
CA CYS A 139 -3.79 9.90 0.89
C CYS A 139 -3.99 8.43 0.45
N PRO A 140 -4.85 7.62 1.10
CA PRO A 140 -5.15 6.24 0.68
C PRO A 140 -5.79 6.06 -0.69
N GLU A 141 -6.18 7.14 -1.38
CA GLU A 141 -6.65 7.10 -2.77
C GLU A 141 -5.49 6.93 -3.77
N VAL A 142 -4.27 7.35 -3.43
CA VAL A 142 -3.10 7.33 -4.32
C VAL A 142 -2.81 5.95 -4.95
N PRO A 143 -2.93 4.80 -4.25
CA PRO A 143 -2.80 3.46 -4.86
C PRO A 143 -3.83 3.17 -5.95
N PHE A 144 -5.02 3.78 -5.88
CA PHE A 144 -6.08 3.64 -6.88
C PHE A 144 -5.92 4.68 -7.98
N GLN A 145 -5.53 5.90 -7.63
CA GLN A 145 -5.29 6.97 -8.58
C GLN A 145 -3.86 7.56 -8.44
N PRO A 146 -2.84 6.90 -9.01
CA PRO A 146 -1.45 7.34 -8.89
C PRO A 146 -1.17 8.74 -9.48
N SER A 147 -2.04 9.21 -10.37
CA SER A 147 -1.96 10.55 -10.95
C SER A 147 -2.08 11.66 -9.91
N LEU A 148 -2.65 11.40 -8.72
CA LEU A 148 -2.73 12.36 -7.61
C LEU A 148 -1.34 12.81 -7.11
N ILE A 149 -0.32 11.97 -7.26
CA ILE A 149 1.07 12.31 -6.95
C ILE A 149 1.91 12.57 -8.20
N GLY A 150 1.27 12.76 -9.36
CA GLY A 150 1.93 12.96 -10.65
C GLY A 150 2.58 11.71 -11.24
N MET A 151 2.20 10.51 -10.79
CA MET A 151 2.74 9.26 -11.34
C MET A 151 1.84 8.73 -12.46
N GLU A 152 2.43 8.51 -13.64
CA GLU A 152 1.74 7.87 -14.78
C GLU A 152 1.81 6.34 -14.65
N ALA A 153 0.97 5.78 -13.80
CA ALA A 153 0.80 4.33 -13.67
C ALA A 153 -0.67 3.97 -13.43
N PRO A 154 -1.11 2.77 -13.82
CA PRO A 154 -2.44 2.27 -13.48
C PRO A 154 -2.58 2.04 -11.98
N GLY A 155 -3.81 2.14 -11.48
CA GLY A 155 -4.12 1.83 -10.09
C GLY A 155 -3.94 0.36 -9.75
N ILE A 156 -3.78 0.03 -8.47
CA ILE A 156 -3.64 -1.37 -8.00
C ILE A 156 -4.82 -2.26 -8.41
N HIS A 157 -6.01 -1.68 -8.56
CA HIS A 157 -7.23 -2.36 -8.97
C HIS A 157 -7.20 -2.72 -10.47
N GLU A 158 -6.77 -1.80 -11.32
CA GLU A 158 -6.56 -2.04 -12.76
C GLU A 158 -5.45 -3.05 -13.00
N ILE A 159 -4.32 -2.92 -12.30
CA ILE A 159 -3.20 -3.86 -12.36
C ILE A 159 -3.67 -5.28 -12.01
N THR A 160 -4.40 -5.41 -10.90
CA THR A 160 -4.92 -6.71 -10.45
C THR A 160 -5.85 -7.31 -11.49
N TYR A 161 -6.76 -6.50 -12.05
CA TYR A 161 -7.68 -6.93 -13.11
C TYR A 161 -6.94 -7.38 -14.37
N ASP A 162 -6.00 -6.57 -14.86
CA ASP A 162 -5.23 -6.87 -16.07
C ASP A 162 -4.41 -8.15 -15.93
N LEU A 163 -3.85 -8.41 -14.75
CA LEU A 163 -3.11 -9.63 -14.49
C LEU A 163 -4.01 -10.86 -14.47
N ILE A 164 -5.21 -10.75 -13.87
CA ILE A 164 -6.20 -11.82 -13.93
C ILE A 164 -6.56 -12.09 -15.40
N MET A 165 -6.80 -11.04 -16.20
CA MET A 165 -7.16 -11.17 -17.61
C MET A 165 -6.04 -11.73 -18.49
N LYS A 166 -4.76 -11.51 -18.12
CA LYS A 166 -3.60 -12.10 -18.80
C LYS A 166 -3.42 -13.60 -18.49
N CYS A 167 -3.95 -14.10 -17.38
CA CYS A 167 -3.89 -15.52 -17.06
C CYS A 167 -4.84 -16.34 -17.98
N GLU A 168 -4.50 -17.59 -18.25
CA GLU A 168 -5.36 -18.46 -19.06
C GLU A 168 -6.73 -18.70 -18.40
N LYS A 169 -7.79 -18.90 -19.19
CA LYS A 169 -9.16 -19.09 -18.67
C LYS A 169 -9.30 -20.20 -17.62
N LYS A 170 -8.50 -21.28 -17.72
CA LYS A 170 -8.45 -22.36 -16.72
C LYS A 170 -7.91 -21.91 -15.36
N VAL A 171 -7.04 -20.91 -15.34
CA VAL A 171 -6.47 -20.30 -14.13
C VAL A 171 -7.44 -19.27 -13.53
N GLN A 172 -8.32 -18.69 -14.35
CA GLN A 172 -9.34 -17.72 -13.94
C GLN A 172 -10.56 -18.35 -13.27
N SER A 173 -10.94 -19.58 -13.64
CA SER A 173 -12.04 -20.33 -13.02
C SER A 173 -11.53 -21.22 -11.88
N LEU A 174 -11.90 -20.89 -10.64
CA LEU A 174 -11.79 -21.80 -9.49
C LEU A 174 -12.96 -22.80 -9.55
N ASP A 175 -12.94 -23.72 -10.51
CA ASP A 175 -13.85 -24.87 -10.58
C ASP A 175 -13.19 -26.14 -10.04
#